data_AF-A0A2D0JZY5-F1
#
_entry.id   AF-A0A2D0JZY5-F1
#
_cell.length_a   1.000
_cell.length_b   1.000
_cell.length_c   1.000
_cell.angle_alpha   90.00
_cell.angle_beta   90.00
_cell.angle_gamma   90.00
#
_symmetry.space_group_name_H-M   'P 1'
#
loop_
_entity.id
_entity.type
_entity.pdbx_description
1 polymer ?
#
loop_
_entity_poly.entity_id
_entity_poly.type
_entity_poly.pdbx_seq_one_letter_code
_entity_poly.pdbx_strand_id
1 'polypeptide(L)' 'MQSPKIAISIPRTTAEKITNPGREVPDEILADFVTDLVVEGLLSISFPESEVNITITDD' A
#
# COMPACT_ATOMS: atom_id res chain seq x y z
N MET A 1 -15.00 9.37 12.97
CA MET A 1 -14.28 8.46 12.05
C MET A 1 -13.67 7.37 12.90
N GLN A 2 -13.92 6.09 12.59
CA GLN A 2 -13.27 4.99 13.32
C GLN A 2 -11.80 4.94 12.91
N SER A 3 -10.91 4.69 13.86
CA SER A 3 -9.49 4.50 13.58
C SER A 3 -9.33 3.24 12.70
N PRO A 4 -8.45 3.27 11.68
CA PRO A 4 -8.16 2.08 10.88
C PRO A 4 -7.68 0.95 11.80
N LYS A 5 -8.18 -0.27 11.60
CA LYS A 5 -7.76 -1.43 12.40
C LYS A 5 -6.41 -1.98 11.95
N ILE A 6 -6.01 -1.70 10.71
CA ILE A 6 -4.75 -2.13 10.14
C ILE A 6 -4.01 -0.90 9.60
N ALA A 7 -2.78 -0.70 10.08
CA ALA A 7 -1.85 0.30 9.55
C ALA A 7 -0.66 -0.44 8.91
N ILE A 8 -0.41 -0.18 7.63
CA ILE A 8 0.67 -0.81 6.88
C ILE A 8 1.65 0.29 6.45
N SER A 9 2.89 0.16 6.89
CA SER A 9 4.00 1.03 6.47
C SER A 9 4.93 0.25 5.56
N ILE A 10 5.16 0.75 4.34
CA ILE A 10 6.04 0.13 3.35
C ILE A 10 7.13 1.11 2.95
N PRO A 11 8.42 0.73 3.03
CA PRO A 11 9.51 1.56 2.53
C PRO A 11 9.41 1.78 1.02
N ARG A 12 9.71 3.00 0.56
CA ARG A 12 9.69 3.35 -0.86
C ARG A 12 10.49 2.37 -1.72
N THR A 13 11.69 2.01 -1.28
CA THR A 13 12.57 1.07 -2.00
C THR A 13 11.95 -0.31 -2.18
N THR A 14 11.07 -0.71 -1.26
CA THR A 14 10.32 -1.98 -1.34
C THR A 14 9.14 -1.83 -2.28
N ALA A 15 8.37 -0.74 -2.17
CA ALA A 15 7.27 -0.46 -3.08
C ALA A 15 7.74 -0.40 -4.54
N GLU A 16 8.85 0.30 -4.82
CA GLU A 16 9.45 0.41 -6.16
C GLU A 16 9.83 -0.95 -6.77
N LYS A 17 10.42 -1.84 -5.96
CA LYS A 17 10.76 -3.21 -6.40
C LYS A 17 9.55 -4.03 -6.82
N ILE A 18 8.39 -3.80 -6.19
CA ILE A 18 7.17 -4.55 -6.47
C ILE A 18 6.43 -3.94 -7.68
N THR A 19 6.39 -2.60 -7.80
CA THR A 19 5.76 -1.92 -8.94
C THR A 19 6.51 -2.10 -10.25
N ASN A 20 7.81 -1.77 -10.27
CA ASN A 20 8.60 -1.77 -11.50
C ASN A 20 10.09 -1.77 -11.18
N PRO A 21 10.76 -2.93 -11.22
CA PRO A 21 12.17 -3.02 -10.84
C PRO A 21 13.05 -2.18 -11.78
N GLY A 22 13.62 -1.10 -11.24
CA GLY A 22 14.67 -0.29 -11.91
C GLY A 22 14.20 1.03 -12.53
N ARG A 23 13.00 1.53 -12.21
CA ARG A 23 12.58 2.90 -12.55
C ARG A 23 12.03 3.62 -11.33
N GLU A 24 12.37 4.89 -11.19
CA GLU A 24 11.66 5.78 -10.28
C GLU A 24 10.20 5.88 -10.72
N VAL A 25 9.31 5.63 -9.76
CA VAL A 25 7.87 5.73 -9.93
C VAL A 25 7.40 6.92 -9.08
N PRO A 26 6.50 7.78 -9.57
CA PRO A 26 5.88 8.82 -8.77
C PRO A 26 5.17 8.25 -7.53
N ASP A 27 5.22 8.98 -6.42
CA ASP A 27 4.67 8.57 -5.12
C ASP A 27 3.19 8.19 -5.22
N GLU A 28 2.40 8.93 -6.00
CA GLU A 28 0.98 8.66 -6.23
C GLU A 28 0.76 7.29 -6.87
N ILE A 29 1.57 6.93 -7.88
CA ILE A 29 1.46 5.65 -8.58
C ILE A 29 1.91 4.49 -7.67
N LEU A 30 2.94 4.71 -6.87
CA LEU A 30 3.39 3.74 -5.86
C LEU A 30 2.31 3.53 -4.79
N ALA A 31 1.72 4.60 -4.29
CA ALA A 31 0.68 4.55 -3.27
C ALA A 31 -0.56 3.82 -3.78
N ASP A 32 -1.02 4.15 -4.99
CA ASP A 32 -2.18 3.49 -5.61
C ASP A 32 -1.90 2.00 -5.82
N PHE A 33 -0.76 1.64 -6.42
CA PHE A 33 -0.45 0.23 -6.67
C PHE A 33 -0.31 -0.58 -5.39
N VAL A 34 0.40 -0.05 -4.38
CA VAL A 34 0.54 -0.73 -3.10
C VAL A 34 -0.81 -0.85 -2.40
N THR A 35 -1.66 0.18 -2.52
CA THR A 35 -3.02 0.15 -1.98
C THR A 35 -3.85 -0.92 -2.65
N ASP A 36 -3.87 -0.99 -3.98
CA ASP A 36 -4.60 -2.01 -4.73
C ASP A 36 -4.15 -3.42 -4.33
N LEU A 37 -2.83 -3.66 -4.23
CA LEU A 37 -2.29 -4.98 -3.88
C LEU A 37 -2.68 -5.42 -2.46
N VAL A 38 -2.62 -4.49 -1.52
CA VAL A 38 -3.00 -4.73 -0.11
C VAL A 38 -4.51 -4.92 0.00
N VAL A 39 -5.30 -4.09 -0.67
CA VAL A 39 -6.77 -4.15 -0.65
C VAL A 39 -7.24 -5.43 -1.30
N GLU A 40 -6.71 -5.83 -2.46
CA GLU A 40 -7.02 -7.12 -3.09
C GLU A 40 -6.71 -8.30 -2.16
N GLY A 41 -5.55 -8.29 -1.50
CA GLY A 41 -5.18 -9.30 -0.52
C GLY A 41 -6.15 -9.36 0.67
N LEU A 42 -6.56 -8.21 1.19
CA LEU A 42 -7.48 -8.10 2.32
C LEU A 42 -8.93 -8.46 1.94
N LEU A 43 -9.36 -8.13 0.73
CA LEU A 43 -10.65 -8.56 0.19
C LEU A 43 -10.71 -10.10 0.07
N SER A 44 -9.59 -10.75 -0.26
CA SER A 44 -9.53 -12.22 -0.34
C SER A 44 -9.87 -12.94 0.97
N ILE A 45 -9.67 -12.26 2.11
CA ILE A 45 -10.03 -12.73 3.46
C ILE A 45 -11.31 -12.08 4.01
N SER A 46 -12.10 -11.43 3.15
CA SER A 46 -13.32 -10.68 3.50
C SER A 46 -13.10 -9.53 4.50
N PHE A 47 -11.91 -8.92 4.49
CA PHE A 47 -11.61 -7.77 5.32
C PHE A 47 -12.07 -6.47 4.63
N PRO A 48 -12.75 -5.55 5.35
CA PRO A 48 -13.26 -4.32 4.76
C PRO A 48 -12.13 -3.30 4.50
N GLU A 49 -12.03 -2.84 3.26
CA GLU A 49 -11.06 -1.82 2.81
C GLU A 49 -11.10 -0.54 3.67
N SER A 50 -12.28 -0.12 4.11
CA SER A 50 -12.47 1.08 4.93
C SER A 50 -11.75 1.06 6.29
N GLU A 51 -11.21 -0.08 6.70
CA GLU A 51 -10.48 -0.25 7.96
C GLU A 51 -8.94 -0.29 7.78
N VAL A 52 -8.44 -0.03 6.57
CA VAL A 52 -7.03 -0.09 6.21
C VAL A 52 -6.48 1.31 6.00
N ASN A 53 -5.30 1.59 6.56
CA ASN A 53 -4.53 2.79 6.26
C ASN A 53 -3.13 2.41 5.81
N ILE A 54 -2.70 2.93 4.66
CA ILE A 54 -1.44 2.59 4.03
C ILE A 54 -0.61 3.85 3.93
N THR A 55 0.61 3.76 4.46
CA THR A 55 1.57 4.87 4.46
C THR A 55 2.84 4.41 3.78
N ILE A 56 3.24 5.11 2.72
CA ILE A 56 4.59 4.96 2.15
C ILE A 56 5.54 5.80 3.01
N THR A 57 6.61 5.18 3.47
CA THR A 57 7.66 5.86 4.24
C THR A 57 8.90 6.05 3.38
N ASP A 58 9.49 7.24 3.46
CA ASP A 58 10.86 7.46 3.00
C ASP A 58 11.82 6.66 3.91
N ASP A 59 12.82 6.02 3.30
CA ASP A 59 13.92 5.35 4.01
C ASP A 59 14.87 6.38 4.67
#